data_AF-W5JY03-F1
#
_entry.id   AF-W5JY03-F1
#
_cell.length_a   1.000
_cell.length_b   1.000
_cell.length_c   1.000
_cell.angle_alpha   90.00
_cell.angle_beta   90.00
_cell.angle_gamma   90.00
#
_symmetry.space_group_name_H-M   'P 1'
#
loop_
_entity.id
_entity.type
_entity.pdbx_description
1 polymer ?
#
loop_
_entity_poly.entity_id
_entity_poly.type
_entity_poly.pdbx_seq_one_letter_code
_entity_poly.pdbx_strand_id
1 'polypeptide(L)'
;MMTNNFLYLFYFQMTGNSKYSSGMVYVTLLILIILIQGKPLYGSEHKPLGEISKEISHYADIALKIIDLAVFGKAQNRSYERLATFTDTIGNRVSGSKDLDLAIKYMYNALKQDGLENVHLEPVKIPHWVRGEESAVMLLPRNHTMSILGLGSSVGTPKGGIEAEVLVVESFEELKRRATEAKGKIVVYNQPFVSYGETVAYRASGASEAARAGAVASLIRSVTPFSINSPHTGWQWYDPGVPQIPTACITVEDAEMMARMASRGTRIVLRLTMGAQTLPDADSFNTVAEITGSEHPEQQTTVRPIISKRSQLGTAK
;
A
#
# COMPACT_ATOMS: atom_id res chain seq x y z
N MET A 1 9.40 14.17 22.55
CA MET A 1 8.11 13.69 23.09
C MET A 1 7.00 14.06 22.10
N MET A 2 6.69 13.18 21.14
CA MET A 2 5.53 13.33 20.26
C MET A 2 4.46 12.35 20.76
N THR A 3 3.49 12.83 21.50
CA THR A 3 2.26 12.09 21.74
C THR A 3 1.37 12.20 20.51
N ASN A 4 1.10 11.05 19.92
CA ASN A 4 0.17 10.86 18.82
C ASN A 4 -1.22 11.36 19.24
N ASN A 5 -1.59 12.56 18.80
CA ASN A 5 -3.00 12.94 18.68
C ASN A 5 -3.56 12.24 17.44
N PHE A 6 -4.19 11.07 17.64
CA PHE A 6 -5.14 10.54 16.67
C PHE A 6 -6.39 11.43 16.70
N LEU A 7 -6.37 12.49 15.90
CA LEU A 7 -7.56 13.25 15.58
C LEU A 7 -8.29 12.48 14.45
N TYR A 8 -9.28 11.66 14.82
CA TYR A 8 -10.27 11.17 13.86
C TYR A 8 -11.08 12.36 13.35
N LEU A 9 -10.60 13.00 12.29
CA LEU A 9 -11.37 14.00 11.56
C LEU A 9 -12.41 13.27 10.71
N PHE A 10 -13.62 13.13 11.22
CA PHE A 10 -14.77 12.76 10.41
C PHE A 10 -15.02 13.87 9.37
N TYR A 11 -14.65 13.59 8.12
CA TYR A 11 -14.98 14.43 6.98
C TYR A 11 -16.47 14.25 6.65
N PHE A 12 -17.33 15.14 7.16
CA PHE A 12 -18.69 15.28 6.65
C PHE A 12 -18.68 16.34 5.55
N GLN A 13 -18.64 15.86 4.30
CA GLN A 13 -18.78 16.69 3.11
C GLN A 13 -20.26 17.11 2.99
N MET A 14 -20.57 18.34 3.38
CA MET A 14 -21.92 18.91 3.25
C MET A 14 -22.12 19.45 1.83
N THR A 15 -22.81 18.67 1.01
CA THR A 15 -23.57 19.20 -0.14
C THR A 15 -24.74 20.04 0.40
N GLY A 16 -24.89 21.26 -0.11
CA GLY A 16 -25.72 22.31 0.48
C GLY A 16 -27.21 22.00 0.61
N ASN A 17 -27.80 22.45 1.72
CA ASN A 17 -29.19 22.90 1.76
C ASN A 17 -29.43 23.90 2.92
N SER A 18 -29.98 25.06 2.59
CA SER A 18 -30.03 26.30 3.40
C SER A 18 -31.15 26.33 4.46
N LYS A 19 -31.31 25.30 5.31
CA LYS A 19 -32.39 25.29 6.33
C LYS A 19 -32.00 24.90 7.77
N TYR A 20 -30.71 24.80 8.10
CA TYR A 20 -30.26 24.38 9.45
C TYR A 20 -29.28 25.34 10.14
N SER A 21 -29.38 26.66 9.95
CA SER A 21 -28.39 27.58 10.54
C SER A 21 -28.54 27.81 12.06
N SER A 22 -29.74 27.67 12.64
CA SER A 22 -29.95 27.97 14.07
C SER A 22 -29.45 26.85 15.00
N GLY A 23 -29.61 25.58 14.62
CA GLY A 23 -29.17 24.43 15.43
C GLY A 23 -27.65 24.27 15.47
N MET A 24 -26.95 24.69 14.41
CA MET A 24 -25.50 24.59 14.30
C MET A 24 -24.75 25.59 15.19
N VAL A 25 -25.37 26.74 15.49
CA VAL A 25 -24.82 27.76 16.40
C VAL A 25 -24.90 27.30 17.86
N TYR A 26 -25.97 26.61 18.25
CA TYR A 26 -26.08 26.07 19.62
C TYR A 26 -25.12 24.92 19.87
N VAL A 27 -24.88 24.05 18.88
CA VAL A 27 -23.90 22.95 19.02
C VAL A 27 -22.47 23.48 19.06
N THR A 28 -22.13 24.51 18.27
CA THR A 28 -20.82 25.16 18.35
C THR A 28 -20.62 25.93 19.65
N LEU A 29 -21.64 26.62 20.18
CA LEU A 29 -21.56 27.27 21.51
C LEU A 29 -21.44 26.26 22.65
N LEU A 30 -22.13 25.11 22.58
CA LEU A 30 -22.03 24.06 23.60
C LEU A 30 -20.63 23.42 23.61
N ILE A 31 -20.05 23.18 22.42
CA ILE A 31 -18.67 22.69 22.27
C ILE A 31 -17.68 23.75 22.79
N LEU A 32 -17.92 25.05 22.55
CA LEU A 32 -17.08 26.13 23.07
C LEU A 32 -17.14 26.22 24.61
N ILE A 33 -18.32 26.04 25.22
CA ILE A 33 -18.49 26.04 26.68
C ILE A 33 -17.84 24.81 27.33
N ILE A 34 -17.90 23.65 26.67
CA ILE A 34 -17.20 22.42 27.11
C ILE A 34 -15.67 22.60 26.97
N LEU A 35 -15.20 23.31 25.95
CA LEU A 35 -13.78 23.65 25.78
C LEU A 35 -13.29 24.69 26.81
N ILE A 36 -14.15 25.61 27.27
CA ILE A 36 -13.81 26.64 28.27
C ILE A 36 -13.91 26.11 29.71
N GLN A 37 -14.73 25.08 29.97
CA GLN A 37 -14.92 24.48 31.32
C GLN A 37 -14.25 23.11 31.51
N GLY A 38 -13.50 22.62 30.54
CA GLY A 38 -12.66 21.44 30.70
C GLY A 38 -11.56 21.69 31.72
N LYS A 39 -11.78 21.27 32.98
CA LYS A 39 -10.66 21.04 33.91
C LYS A 39 -9.68 20.08 33.23
N PRO A 40 -8.37 20.38 33.20
CA PRO A 40 -7.40 19.46 32.63
C PRO A 40 -7.43 18.17 33.44
N LEU A 41 -7.97 17.10 32.85
CA LEU A 41 -7.74 15.76 33.34
C LEU A 41 -6.30 15.42 32.96
N TYR A 42 -5.45 15.35 33.98
CA TYR A 42 -4.00 15.17 33.96
C TYR A 42 -3.17 16.43 33.60
N GLY A 43 -2.30 16.82 34.54
CA GLY A 43 -1.38 17.93 34.41
C GLY A 43 -0.41 17.71 33.25
N SER A 44 -0.44 18.63 32.30
CA SER A 44 0.54 18.75 31.23
C SER A 44 0.97 20.22 31.19
N GLU A 45 1.92 20.58 32.05
CA GLU A 45 2.70 21.79 31.84
C GLU A 45 3.46 21.62 30.52
N HIS A 46 2.98 22.26 29.45
CA HIS A 46 3.71 22.27 28.19
C HIS A 46 4.95 23.16 28.35
N LYS A 47 6.14 22.56 28.26
CA LYS A 47 7.40 23.32 28.25
C LYS A 47 7.36 24.35 27.09
N PRO A 48 7.73 25.62 27.34
CA PRO A 48 7.90 26.61 26.28
C PRO A 48 8.82 26.12 25.16
N LEU A 49 8.55 26.49 23.91
CA LEU A 49 9.37 26.09 22.74
C LEU A 49 10.86 26.41 22.91
N GLY A 50 11.19 27.51 23.60
CA GLY A 50 12.57 27.87 23.92
C GLY A 50 13.27 26.89 24.86
N GLU A 51 12.55 26.28 25.80
CA GLU A 51 13.08 25.26 26.70
C GLU A 51 13.25 23.92 25.98
N ILE A 52 12.28 23.54 25.15
CA ILE A 52 12.38 22.35 24.29
C ILE A 52 13.59 22.45 23.35
N SER A 53 13.80 23.63 22.74
CA SER A 53 14.94 23.87 21.86
C SER A 53 16.28 23.74 22.59
N LYS A 54 16.39 24.28 23.82
CA LYS A 54 17.57 24.13 24.67
C LYS A 54 17.81 22.68 25.11
N GLU A 55 16.74 21.95 25.43
CA GLU A 55 16.78 20.54 25.78
C GLU A 55 17.28 19.69 24.61
N ILE A 56 16.72 19.87 23.41
CA ILE A 56 17.17 19.16 22.19
C ILE A 56 18.64 19.48 21.88
N SER A 57 19.05 20.73 22.05
CA SER A 57 20.43 21.16 21.77
C SER A 57 21.45 20.47 22.69
N HIS A 58 21.08 20.09 23.91
CA HIS A 58 21.96 19.33 24.81
C HIS A 58 22.26 17.91 24.29
N TYR A 59 21.40 17.35 23.45
CA TYR A 59 21.63 16.03 22.84
C TYR A 59 22.42 16.09 21.53
N ALA A 60 22.84 17.27 21.06
CA ALA A 60 23.53 17.43 19.79
C ALA A 60 24.81 16.58 19.71
N ASP A 61 25.65 16.62 20.75
CA ASP A 61 26.90 15.85 20.79
C ASP A 61 26.64 14.33 20.81
N ILE A 62 25.56 13.90 21.46
CA ILE A 62 25.17 12.48 21.48
C ILE A 62 24.66 12.05 20.11
N ALA A 63 23.82 12.86 19.46
CA ALA A 63 23.34 12.61 18.12
C ALA A 63 24.51 12.53 17.12
N LEU A 64 25.48 13.44 17.21
CA LEU A 64 26.70 13.40 16.40
C LEU A 64 27.52 12.13 16.65
N LYS A 65 27.69 11.70 17.91
CA LYS A 65 28.36 10.42 18.22
C LYS A 65 27.64 9.21 17.62
N ILE A 66 26.31 9.20 17.61
CA ILE A 66 25.52 8.12 16.99
C ILE A 66 25.71 8.13 15.47
N ILE A 67 25.68 9.31 14.85
CA ILE A 67 25.92 9.49 13.41
C ILE A 67 27.34 9.03 13.07
N ASP A 68 28.36 9.49 13.80
CA ASP A 68 29.75 9.10 13.58
C ASP A 68 29.94 7.60 13.74
N LEU A 69 29.36 6.99 14.77
CA LEU A 69 29.40 5.54 14.96
C LEU A 69 28.84 4.78 13.75
N ALA A 70 27.73 5.25 13.18
CA ALA A 70 27.02 4.62 12.09
C ALA A 70 27.64 4.89 10.71
N VAL A 71 28.25 6.07 10.51
CA VAL A 71 28.76 6.52 9.20
C VAL A 71 30.26 6.27 9.06
N PHE A 72 31.04 6.52 10.11
CA PHE A 72 32.52 6.47 10.07
C PHE A 72 33.14 5.49 11.07
N GLY A 73 32.38 5.06 12.07
CA GLY A 73 32.84 4.21 13.15
C GLY A 73 32.61 2.72 12.91
N LYS A 74 32.73 1.94 13.97
CA LYS A 74 32.63 0.47 13.95
C LYS A 74 31.27 -0.11 13.52
N ALA A 75 30.23 0.72 13.36
CA ALA A 75 28.93 0.28 12.87
C ALA A 75 28.70 0.66 11.39
N GLN A 76 29.70 1.24 10.72
CA GLN A 76 29.68 1.50 9.28
C GLN A 76 29.28 0.23 8.50
N ASN A 77 28.45 0.40 7.48
CA ASN A 77 27.89 -0.65 6.60
C ASN A 77 26.99 -1.71 7.27
N ARG A 78 26.90 -1.77 8.60
CA ARG A 78 26.12 -2.79 9.32
C ARG A 78 24.68 -2.89 8.84
N SER A 79 24.00 -1.76 8.64
CA SER A 79 22.60 -1.75 8.18
C SER A 79 22.45 -2.31 6.76
N TYR A 80 23.41 -2.02 5.88
CA TYR A 80 23.42 -2.55 4.51
C TYR A 80 23.67 -4.06 4.50
N GLU A 81 24.70 -4.53 5.20
CA GLU A 81 25.06 -5.96 5.26
C GLU A 81 23.93 -6.81 5.86
N ARG A 82 23.28 -6.30 6.91
CA ARG A 82 22.11 -6.95 7.52
C ARG A 82 20.93 -6.99 6.57
N LEU A 83 20.66 -5.89 5.89
CA LEU A 83 19.58 -5.84 4.90
C LEU A 83 19.86 -6.81 3.75
N ALA A 84 21.07 -6.83 3.22
CA ALA A 84 21.50 -7.73 2.15
C ALA A 84 21.35 -9.20 2.58
N THR A 85 21.89 -9.57 3.74
CA THR A 85 21.73 -10.93 4.29
C THR A 85 20.25 -11.29 4.44
N PHE A 86 19.45 -10.38 5.00
CA PHE A 86 18.02 -10.60 5.21
C PHE A 86 17.24 -10.75 3.89
N THR A 87 17.56 -9.94 2.87
CA THR A 87 16.89 -10.05 1.57
C THR A 87 17.33 -11.27 0.77
N ASP A 88 18.61 -11.60 0.81
CA ASP A 88 19.19 -12.66 -0.02
C ASP A 88 18.86 -14.05 0.51
N THR A 89 18.70 -14.19 1.83
CA THR A 89 18.40 -15.48 2.47
C THR A 89 16.90 -15.76 2.62
N ILE A 90 16.06 -14.73 2.72
CA ILE A 90 14.61 -14.90 2.96
C ILE A 90 13.77 -14.54 1.72
N GLY A 91 14.15 -13.50 0.97
CA GLY A 91 13.41 -13.07 -0.21
C GLY A 91 12.06 -12.41 0.09
N ASN A 92 11.04 -12.77 -0.69
CA ASN A 92 9.70 -12.16 -0.66
C ASN A 92 8.87 -12.64 0.53
N ARG A 93 8.40 -11.72 1.35
CA ARG A 93 7.75 -12.01 2.64
C ARG A 93 6.35 -11.40 2.68
N VAL A 94 5.49 -11.91 1.80
CA VAL A 94 4.09 -11.49 1.66
C VAL A 94 3.29 -11.95 2.89
N SER A 95 2.25 -11.21 3.25
CA SER A 95 1.32 -11.57 4.33
C SER A 95 0.81 -13.01 4.19
N GLY A 96 0.88 -13.80 5.26
CA GLY A 96 0.47 -15.21 5.31
C GLY A 96 1.44 -16.22 4.68
N SER A 97 2.58 -15.78 4.14
CA SER A 97 3.57 -16.67 3.54
C SER A 97 4.52 -17.29 4.57
N LYS A 98 5.07 -18.48 4.25
CA LYS A 98 6.13 -19.12 5.04
C LYS A 98 7.38 -18.26 5.18
N ASP A 99 7.70 -17.48 4.14
CA ASP A 99 8.86 -16.59 4.14
C ASP A 99 8.69 -15.42 5.12
N LEU A 100 7.44 -14.99 5.39
CA LEU A 100 7.17 -14.03 6.47
C LEU A 100 7.43 -14.65 7.85
N ASP A 101 7.08 -15.92 8.07
CA ASP A 101 7.39 -16.60 9.33
C ASP A 101 8.89 -16.74 9.55
N LEU A 102 9.65 -17.04 8.48
CA LEU A 102 11.11 -17.06 8.51
C LEU A 102 11.68 -15.66 8.82
N ALA A 103 11.11 -14.62 8.21
CA ALA A 103 11.50 -13.23 8.46
C ALA A 103 11.30 -12.81 9.91
N ILE A 104 10.16 -13.17 10.51
CA ILE A 104 9.85 -12.90 11.91
C ILE A 104 10.84 -13.62 12.82
N LYS A 105 11.08 -14.91 12.58
CA LYS A 105 12.06 -15.71 13.35
C LYS A 105 13.47 -15.14 13.25
N TYR A 106 13.88 -14.73 12.05
CA TYR A 106 15.17 -14.09 11.83
C TYR A 106 15.29 -12.80 12.66
N MET A 107 14.29 -11.91 12.58
CA MET A 107 14.33 -10.64 13.30
C MET A 107 14.30 -10.83 14.82
N TYR A 108 13.46 -11.75 15.32
CA TYR A 108 13.43 -12.10 16.73
C TYR A 108 14.81 -12.53 17.26
N ASN A 109 15.48 -13.42 16.52
CA ASN A 109 16.81 -13.90 16.90
C ASN A 109 17.87 -12.80 16.79
N ALA A 110 17.83 -11.97 15.74
CA ALA A 110 18.77 -10.86 15.55
C ALA A 110 18.67 -9.85 16.71
N LEU A 111 17.46 -9.46 17.11
CA LEU A 111 17.24 -8.53 18.22
C LEU A 111 17.73 -9.10 19.56
N LYS A 112 17.56 -10.41 19.78
CA LYS A 112 18.14 -11.09 20.96
C LYS A 112 19.66 -11.12 20.94
N GLN A 113 20.27 -11.42 19.80
CA GLN A 113 21.73 -11.45 19.64
C GLN A 113 22.36 -10.07 19.83
N ASP A 114 21.63 -9.01 19.45
CA ASP A 114 22.03 -7.62 19.69
C ASP A 114 21.95 -7.21 21.17
N GLY A 115 21.39 -8.06 22.03
CA GLY A 115 21.28 -7.81 23.47
C GLY A 115 20.19 -6.79 23.82
N LEU A 116 19.17 -6.64 22.98
CA LEU A 116 18.02 -5.79 23.30
C LEU A 116 17.15 -6.41 24.40
N GLU A 117 16.40 -5.56 25.08
CA GLU A 117 15.57 -5.94 26.21
C GLU A 117 14.16 -6.35 25.76
N ASN A 118 13.46 -7.11 26.60
CA ASN A 118 12.06 -7.51 26.40
C ASN A 118 11.74 -8.00 24.97
N VAL A 119 12.63 -8.78 24.36
CA VAL A 119 12.41 -9.29 23.00
C VAL A 119 11.34 -10.38 22.99
N HIS A 120 10.17 -10.08 22.44
CA HIS A 120 9.01 -10.97 22.42
C HIS A 120 8.21 -10.87 21.11
N LEU A 121 7.29 -11.82 20.95
CA LEU A 121 6.36 -11.88 19.84
C LEU A 121 4.95 -11.58 20.33
N GLU A 122 4.24 -10.70 19.65
CA GLU A 122 2.82 -10.40 19.92
C GLU A 122 1.96 -11.01 18.81
N PRO A 123 0.99 -11.88 19.12
CA PRO A 123 0.17 -12.54 18.11
C PRO A 123 -0.76 -11.54 17.40
N VAL A 124 -0.89 -11.71 16.08
CA VAL A 124 -1.78 -10.90 15.24
C VAL A 124 -2.37 -11.75 14.11
N LYS A 125 -3.63 -11.51 13.77
CA LYS A 125 -4.26 -12.07 12.56
C LYS A 125 -3.98 -11.17 11.38
N ILE A 126 -3.53 -11.76 10.26
CA ILE A 126 -3.19 -11.04 9.03
C ILE A 126 -3.93 -11.62 7.84
N PRO A 127 -4.24 -10.80 6.81
CA PRO A 127 -4.88 -11.29 5.60
C PRO A 127 -3.96 -12.27 4.87
N HIS A 128 -4.55 -13.29 4.25
CA HIS A 128 -3.83 -14.32 3.51
C HIS A 128 -4.29 -14.36 2.06
N TRP A 129 -3.52 -13.75 1.16
CA TRP A 129 -3.78 -13.75 -0.27
C TRP A 129 -2.64 -14.45 -1.00
N VAL A 130 -3.00 -15.41 -1.86
CA VAL A 130 -2.07 -16.18 -2.67
C VAL A 130 -2.30 -15.84 -4.13
N ARG A 131 -1.25 -15.37 -4.81
CA ARG A 131 -1.28 -14.90 -6.20
C ARG A 131 -1.64 -16.00 -7.22
N GLY A 132 -1.17 -17.22 -6.98
CA GLY A 132 -1.29 -18.33 -7.94
C GLY A 132 -0.47 -18.10 -9.22
N GLU A 133 -0.69 -18.97 -10.22
CA GLU A 133 -0.15 -18.80 -11.57
C GLU A 133 -0.93 -17.72 -12.32
N GLU A 134 -0.23 -16.97 -13.16
CA GLU A 134 -0.86 -15.90 -13.94
C GLU A 134 -0.23 -15.77 -15.33
N SER A 135 -1.05 -15.46 -16.32
CA SER A 135 -0.62 -15.21 -17.70
C SER A 135 -1.60 -14.30 -18.43
N ALA A 136 -1.09 -13.51 -19.37
CA ALA A 136 -1.91 -12.85 -20.38
C ALA A 136 -1.32 -13.01 -21.77
N VAL A 137 -2.17 -13.34 -22.74
CA VAL A 137 -1.80 -13.49 -24.14
C VAL A 137 -2.73 -12.65 -24.99
N MET A 138 -2.17 -11.75 -25.79
CA MET A 138 -2.90 -11.10 -26.87
C MET A 138 -3.10 -12.11 -28.00
N LEU A 139 -4.36 -12.32 -28.38
CA LEU A 139 -4.77 -13.22 -29.46
C LEU A 139 -4.93 -12.47 -30.78
N LEU A 140 -5.48 -11.25 -30.70
CA LEU A 140 -5.64 -10.34 -31.83
C LEU A 140 -5.05 -8.97 -31.48
N PRO A 141 -4.44 -8.26 -32.45
CA PRO A 141 -4.29 -8.61 -33.86
C PRO A 141 -3.14 -9.59 -34.15
N ARG A 142 -2.29 -9.86 -33.16
CA ARG A 142 -1.16 -10.79 -33.27
C ARG A 142 -1.01 -11.57 -31.97
N ASN A 143 -0.40 -12.74 -32.06
CA ASN A 143 0.01 -13.48 -30.87
C ASN A 143 1.15 -12.72 -30.17
N HIS A 144 0.93 -12.31 -28.93
CA HIS A 144 1.92 -11.64 -28.09
C HIS A 144 1.71 -12.02 -26.63
N THR A 145 2.73 -12.61 -26.01
CA THR A 145 2.71 -12.90 -24.58
C THR A 145 3.08 -11.63 -23.82
N MET A 146 2.23 -11.23 -22.88
CA MET A 146 2.39 -10.00 -22.10
C MET A 146 2.94 -10.32 -20.71
N SER A 147 3.80 -9.46 -20.19
CA SER A 147 4.23 -9.56 -18.80
C SER A 147 3.17 -8.96 -17.90
N ILE A 148 2.63 -9.76 -16.98
CA ILE A 148 1.59 -9.33 -16.05
C ILE A 148 1.98 -9.62 -14.60
N LEU A 149 1.39 -8.86 -13.68
CA LEU A 149 1.53 -9.12 -12.25
C LEU A 149 0.26 -8.69 -11.51
N GLY A 150 -0.48 -9.67 -10.98
CA GLY A 150 -1.75 -9.52 -10.30
C GLY A 150 -1.68 -8.54 -9.15
N LEU A 151 -2.74 -7.79 -8.90
CA LEU A 151 -2.78 -6.90 -7.74
C LEU A 151 -3.12 -7.69 -6.49
N GLY A 152 -2.47 -7.36 -5.38
CA GLY A 152 -2.77 -7.95 -4.09
C GLY A 152 -4.21 -7.66 -3.70
N SER A 153 -4.91 -8.70 -3.23
CA SER A 153 -6.38 -8.79 -3.02
C SER A 153 -7.22 -9.10 -4.27
N SER A 154 -6.66 -9.11 -5.48
CA SER A 154 -7.42 -9.48 -6.69
C SER A 154 -8.01 -10.89 -6.58
N VAL A 155 -9.22 -11.07 -7.09
CA VAL A 155 -9.77 -12.40 -7.36
C VAL A 155 -9.08 -13.04 -8.56
N GLY A 156 -9.08 -14.37 -8.61
CA GLY A 156 -8.65 -15.14 -9.77
C GLY A 156 -9.70 -15.11 -10.90
N THR A 157 -9.27 -15.49 -12.10
CA THR A 157 -10.17 -15.71 -13.23
C THR A 157 -11.00 -16.98 -13.03
N PRO A 158 -12.19 -17.11 -13.67
CA PRO A 158 -12.89 -18.38 -13.76
C PRO A 158 -12.02 -19.50 -14.35
N LYS A 159 -12.44 -20.76 -14.14
CA LYS A 159 -11.79 -21.92 -14.77
C LYS A 159 -11.82 -21.76 -16.29
N GLY A 160 -10.64 -21.82 -16.93
CA GLY A 160 -10.47 -21.58 -18.37
C GLY A 160 -10.02 -20.16 -18.74
N GLY A 161 -9.91 -19.25 -17.77
CA GLY A 161 -9.49 -17.88 -17.99
C GLY A 161 -10.62 -16.98 -18.51
N ILE A 162 -10.26 -15.76 -18.90
CA ILE A 162 -11.15 -14.79 -19.53
C ILE A 162 -10.58 -14.47 -20.91
N GLU A 163 -11.37 -14.72 -21.96
CA GLU A 163 -11.11 -14.20 -23.31
C GLU A 163 -12.09 -13.09 -23.62
N ALA A 164 -11.59 -11.87 -23.82
CA ALA A 164 -12.44 -10.73 -24.09
C ALA A 164 -11.72 -9.66 -24.90
N GLU A 165 -12.52 -8.83 -25.57
CA GLU A 165 -12.03 -7.63 -26.23
C GLU A 165 -11.52 -6.61 -25.22
N VAL A 166 -10.57 -5.78 -25.64
CA VAL A 166 -9.99 -4.74 -24.79
C VAL A 166 -10.64 -3.39 -25.07
N LEU A 167 -10.97 -2.68 -23.99
CA LEU A 167 -11.24 -1.25 -24.01
C LEU A 167 -10.04 -0.52 -23.37
N VAL A 168 -9.26 0.20 -24.18
CA VAL A 168 -8.19 1.06 -23.64
C VAL A 168 -8.77 2.44 -23.31
N VAL A 169 -8.48 2.91 -22.11
CA VAL A 169 -8.83 4.25 -21.61
C VAL A 169 -7.64 4.86 -20.89
N GLU A 170 -7.54 6.19 -20.89
CA GLU A 170 -6.47 6.92 -20.22
C GLU A 170 -6.91 7.46 -18.87
N SER A 171 -8.22 7.48 -18.57
CA SER A 171 -8.71 7.95 -17.27
C SER A 171 -10.01 7.31 -16.80
N PHE A 172 -10.30 7.43 -15.50
CA PHE A 172 -11.61 7.06 -14.95
C PHE A 172 -12.74 7.87 -15.58
N GLU A 173 -12.52 9.15 -15.86
CA GLU A 173 -13.53 10.00 -16.52
C GLU A 173 -13.78 9.56 -17.96
N GLU A 174 -12.76 9.11 -18.67
CA GLU A 174 -12.96 8.50 -19.98
C GLU A 174 -13.74 7.20 -19.89
N LEU A 175 -13.41 6.31 -18.95
CA LEU A 175 -14.16 5.08 -18.72
C LEU A 175 -15.64 5.37 -18.45
N LYS A 176 -15.95 6.36 -17.59
CA LYS A 176 -17.33 6.76 -17.30
C LYS A 176 -18.07 7.21 -18.55
N ARG A 177 -17.44 8.04 -19.39
CA ARG A 177 -18.03 8.49 -20.67
C ARG A 177 -18.27 7.32 -21.64
N ARG A 178 -17.39 6.31 -21.60
CA ARG A 178 -17.41 5.14 -22.49
C ARG A 178 -17.95 3.88 -21.81
N ALA A 179 -18.72 4.02 -20.73
CA ALA A 179 -19.11 2.89 -19.89
C ALA A 179 -19.89 1.81 -20.65
N THR A 180 -20.71 2.22 -21.63
CA THR A 180 -21.46 1.29 -22.48
C THR A 180 -20.55 0.41 -23.35
N GLU A 181 -19.37 0.90 -23.73
CA GLU A 181 -18.39 0.14 -24.51
C GLU A 181 -17.62 -0.88 -23.66
N ALA A 182 -17.57 -0.69 -22.33
CA ALA A 182 -16.78 -1.51 -21.40
C ALA A 182 -17.45 -2.85 -21.04
N LYS A 183 -18.77 -2.96 -21.25
CA LYS A 183 -19.54 -4.14 -20.88
C LYS A 183 -18.98 -5.40 -21.55
N GLY A 184 -18.59 -6.39 -20.75
CA GLY A 184 -18.03 -7.66 -21.25
C GLY A 184 -16.58 -7.59 -21.72
N LYS A 185 -15.90 -6.44 -21.58
CA LYS A 185 -14.52 -6.23 -22.04
C LYS A 185 -13.52 -6.24 -20.89
N ILE A 186 -12.24 -6.38 -21.23
CA ILE A 186 -11.12 -6.10 -20.34
C ILE A 186 -10.79 -4.62 -20.48
N VAL A 187 -10.86 -3.87 -19.38
CA VAL A 187 -10.48 -2.45 -19.38
C VAL A 187 -9.00 -2.32 -19.13
N VAL A 188 -8.26 -1.72 -20.06
CA VAL A 188 -6.85 -1.36 -19.90
C VAL A 188 -6.77 0.12 -19.57
N TYR A 189 -6.29 0.46 -18.37
CA TYR A 189 -5.99 1.84 -18.00
C TYR A 189 -4.57 2.20 -18.42
N ASN A 190 -4.43 2.98 -19.48
CA ASN A 190 -3.17 3.57 -19.96
C ASN A 190 -2.97 5.00 -19.40
N GLN A 191 -3.26 5.23 -18.12
CA GLN A 191 -3.01 6.52 -17.48
C GLN A 191 -1.50 6.83 -17.49
N PRO A 192 -1.06 7.96 -18.08
CA PRO A 192 0.33 8.40 -17.97
C PRO A 192 0.74 8.64 -16.52
N PHE A 193 1.98 8.31 -16.19
CA PHE A 193 2.55 8.57 -14.87
C PHE A 193 2.75 10.08 -14.67
N VAL A 194 2.14 10.62 -13.62
CA VAL A 194 2.32 12.03 -13.20
C VAL A 194 3.16 12.06 -11.94
N SER A 195 2.66 11.40 -10.90
CA SER A 195 3.34 11.15 -9.65
C SER A 195 2.80 9.86 -9.04
N TYR A 196 3.54 9.25 -8.12
CA TYR A 196 3.03 8.05 -7.45
C TYR A 196 1.73 8.35 -6.69
N GLY A 197 1.66 9.46 -5.96
CA GLY A 197 0.48 9.82 -5.16
C GLY A 197 -0.80 10.01 -5.99
N GLU A 198 -0.66 10.49 -7.22
CA GLU A 198 -1.78 10.70 -8.13
C GLU A 198 -2.14 9.44 -8.91
N THR A 199 -1.15 8.81 -9.57
CA THR A 199 -1.38 7.70 -10.50
C THR A 199 -1.74 6.40 -9.77
N VAL A 200 -1.39 6.25 -8.48
CA VAL A 200 -1.71 5.04 -7.71
C VAL A 200 -3.21 4.78 -7.56
N ALA A 201 -4.07 5.78 -7.77
CA ALA A 201 -5.52 5.63 -7.74
C ALA A 201 -6.02 4.54 -8.71
N TYR A 202 -5.39 4.43 -9.90
CA TYR A 202 -5.73 3.41 -10.89
C TYR A 202 -5.42 1.99 -10.42
N ARG A 203 -4.31 1.82 -9.69
CA ARG A 203 -4.01 0.55 -9.02
C ARG A 203 -4.99 0.27 -7.89
N ALA A 204 -5.29 1.29 -7.08
CA ALA A 204 -6.08 1.12 -5.87
C ALA A 204 -7.56 0.79 -6.15
N SER A 205 -8.16 1.43 -7.16
CA SER A 205 -9.61 1.40 -7.40
C SER A 205 -10.02 1.01 -8.82
N GLY A 206 -9.06 0.78 -9.73
CA GLY A 206 -9.36 0.55 -11.14
C GLY A 206 -10.23 -0.69 -11.41
N ALA A 207 -10.14 -1.72 -10.58
CA ALA A 207 -11.02 -2.89 -10.67
C ALA A 207 -12.49 -2.52 -10.37
N SER A 208 -12.74 -1.77 -9.30
CA SER A 208 -14.08 -1.31 -8.93
C SER A 208 -14.68 -0.39 -10.01
N GLU A 209 -13.91 0.57 -10.51
CA GLU A 209 -14.38 1.49 -11.56
C GLU A 209 -14.70 0.74 -12.86
N ALA A 210 -13.88 -0.24 -13.26
CA ALA A 210 -14.12 -1.06 -14.44
C ALA A 210 -15.35 -1.98 -14.25
N ALA A 211 -15.50 -2.59 -13.07
CA ALA A 211 -16.64 -3.43 -12.75
C ALA A 211 -17.97 -2.66 -12.76
N ARG A 212 -17.99 -1.40 -12.28
CA ARG A 212 -19.18 -0.53 -12.39
C ARG A 212 -19.60 -0.27 -13.84
N ALA A 213 -18.64 -0.23 -14.77
CA ALA A 213 -18.89 -0.12 -16.20
C ALA A 213 -19.24 -1.47 -16.88
N GLY A 214 -19.29 -2.57 -16.12
CA GLY A 214 -19.62 -3.91 -16.63
C GLY A 214 -18.46 -4.65 -17.27
N ALA A 215 -17.21 -4.22 -17.04
CA ALA A 215 -16.02 -4.93 -17.47
C ALA A 215 -15.90 -6.29 -16.77
N VAL A 216 -15.21 -7.24 -17.41
CA VAL A 216 -14.97 -8.58 -16.85
C VAL A 216 -13.59 -8.74 -16.21
N ALA A 217 -12.67 -7.82 -16.49
CA ALA A 217 -11.36 -7.71 -15.86
C ALA A 217 -10.80 -6.29 -16.07
N SER A 218 -9.78 -5.92 -15.30
CA SER A 218 -9.01 -4.69 -15.54
C SER A 218 -7.50 -4.93 -15.55
N LEU A 219 -6.81 -4.21 -16.41
CA LEU A 219 -5.35 -4.21 -16.50
C LEU A 219 -4.85 -2.78 -16.33
N ILE A 220 -3.90 -2.59 -15.44
CA ILE A 220 -3.38 -1.26 -15.10
C ILE A 220 -1.99 -1.11 -15.70
N ARG A 221 -1.75 -0.03 -16.45
CA ARG A 221 -0.38 0.39 -16.76
C ARG A 221 0.39 0.55 -15.44
N SER A 222 1.56 -0.07 -15.35
CA SER A 222 2.38 0.02 -14.14
C SER A 222 2.60 1.46 -13.69
N VAL A 223 2.42 1.71 -12.39
CA VAL A 223 2.51 3.03 -11.76
C VAL A 223 3.99 3.42 -11.60
N THR A 224 4.61 3.79 -12.71
CA THR A 224 6.04 4.11 -12.81
C THR A 224 6.30 5.03 -14.00
N PRO A 225 7.27 5.96 -13.91
CA PRO A 225 7.68 6.77 -15.05
C PRO A 225 8.35 5.94 -16.15
N PHE A 226 8.93 4.79 -15.80
CA PHE A 226 9.73 3.96 -16.71
C PHE A 226 9.58 2.47 -16.38
N SER A 227 9.69 1.62 -17.41
CA SER A 227 9.60 0.16 -17.33
C SER A 227 10.60 -0.45 -18.32
N ILE A 228 11.13 -1.63 -17.99
CA ILE A 228 11.85 -2.51 -18.92
C ILE A 228 11.16 -3.86 -18.86
N ASN A 229 9.97 -3.95 -19.46
CA ASN A 229 9.13 -5.15 -19.40
C ASN A 229 8.85 -5.65 -17.96
N SER A 230 8.73 -4.72 -17.00
CA SER A 230 8.67 -5.02 -15.56
C SER A 230 7.35 -4.53 -14.94
N PRO A 231 6.32 -5.39 -14.80
CA PRO A 231 5.06 -4.99 -14.21
C PRO A 231 5.18 -4.72 -12.70
N HIS A 232 4.54 -3.65 -12.23
CA HIS A 232 4.52 -3.26 -10.82
C HIS A 232 3.21 -3.64 -10.16
N THR A 233 3.25 -4.50 -9.16
CA THR A 233 2.06 -4.85 -8.37
C THR A 233 1.85 -3.86 -7.21
N GLY A 234 0.95 -4.21 -6.31
CA GLY A 234 0.61 -3.48 -5.11
C GLY A 234 -0.79 -3.87 -4.65
N TRP A 235 -1.23 -3.26 -3.56
CA TRP A 235 -2.55 -3.51 -3.04
C TRP A 235 -3.63 -2.76 -3.82
N GLN A 236 -4.79 -3.38 -3.97
CA GLN A 236 -6.03 -2.79 -4.48
C GLN A 236 -7.20 -3.06 -3.54
N TRP A 237 -8.29 -2.31 -3.69
CA TRP A 237 -9.53 -2.45 -2.93
C TRP A 237 -10.73 -2.64 -3.85
N TYR A 238 -11.58 -3.59 -3.49
CA TYR A 238 -12.93 -3.68 -4.06
C TYR A 238 -13.90 -2.83 -3.24
N ASP A 239 -14.70 -2.02 -3.92
CA ASP A 239 -15.75 -1.23 -3.27
C ASP A 239 -16.91 -2.13 -2.82
N PRO A 240 -17.54 -1.83 -1.66
CA PRO A 240 -18.73 -2.56 -1.23
C PRO A 240 -19.85 -2.52 -2.28
N GLY A 241 -20.43 -3.68 -2.57
CA GLY A 241 -21.55 -3.81 -3.52
C GLY A 241 -21.14 -3.79 -5.00
N VAL A 242 -19.85 -3.69 -5.32
CA VAL A 242 -19.34 -3.78 -6.69
C VAL A 242 -18.84 -5.21 -6.96
N PRO A 243 -19.18 -5.83 -8.11
CA PRO A 243 -18.65 -7.14 -8.48
C PRO A 243 -17.11 -7.15 -8.48
N GLN A 244 -16.52 -8.15 -7.85
CA GLN A 244 -15.08 -8.33 -7.86
C GLN A 244 -14.66 -8.93 -9.20
N ILE A 245 -13.79 -8.22 -9.93
CA ILE A 245 -13.24 -8.68 -11.21
C ILE A 245 -11.72 -8.86 -11.12
N PRO A 246 -11.12 -9.82 -11.85
CA PRO A 246 -9.68 -10.00 -11.87
C PRO A 246 -8.94 -8.73 -12.31
N THR A 247 -7.85 -8.41 -11.63
CA THR A 247 -7.06 -7.22 -11.92
C THR A 247 -5.56 -7.42 -11.75
N ALA A 248 -4.80 -6.93 -12.73
CA ALA A 248 -3.34 -7.05 -12.75
C ALA A 248 -2.70 -5.79 -13.32
N CYS A 249 -1.43 -5.56 -12.98
CA CYS A 249 -0.63 -4.60 -13.71
C CYS A 249 0.02 -5.24 -14.92
N ILE A 250 0.16 -4.44 -15.97
CA ILE A 250 0.92 -4.74 -17.19
C ILE A 250 2.05 -3.74 -17.34
N THR A 251 2.96 -4.03 -18.25
CA THR A 251 4.09 -3.16 -18.58
C THR A 251 3.61 -1.85 -19.20
N VAL A 252 4.44 -0.81 -19.14
CA VAL A 252 4.15 0.46 -19.83
C VAL A 252 4.08 0.22 -21.33
N GLU A 253 4.98 -0.61 -21.84
CA GLU A 253 5.17 -0.93 -23.25
C GLU A 253 3.94 -1.64 -23.83
N ASP A 254 3.37 -2.62 -23.10
CA ASP A 254 2.15 -3.31 -23.53
C ASP A 254 0.92 -2.39 -23.48
N ALA A 255 0.79 -1.57 -22.43
CA ALA A 255 -0.30 -0.61 -22.32
C ALA A 255 -0.27 0.42 -23.46
N GLU A 256 0.90 0.99 -23.76
CA GLU A 256 1.06 1.96 -24.84
C GLU A 256 0.95 1.30 -26.22
N MET A 257 1.41 0.07 -26.39
CA MET A 257 1.19 -0.70 -27.61
C MET A 257 -0.30 -0.86 -27.89
N MET A 258 -1.07 -1.29 -26.89
CA MET A 258 -2.52 -1.45 -27.02
C MET A 258 -3.21 -0.11 -27.26
N ALA A 259 -2.78 0.97 -26.60
CA ALA A 259 -3.31 2.31 -26.85
C ALA A 259 -3.12 2.74 -28.32
N ARG A 260 -1.91 2.54 -28.87
CA ARG A 260 -1.64 2.83 -30.29
C ARG A 260 -2.45 1.96 -31.24
N MET A 261 -2.69 0.69 -30.91
CA MET A 261 -3.55 -0.20 -31.71
C MET A 261 -5.02 0.26 -31.66
N ALA A 262 -5.53 0.55 -30.47
CA ALA A 262 -6.90 1.01 -30.26
C ALA A 262 -7.18 2.36 -30.95
N SER A 263 -6.22 3.30 -30.93
CA SER A 263 -6.39 4.60 -31.60
C SER A 263 -6.48 4.49 -33.14
N ARG A 264 -6.00 3.39 -33.71
CA ARG A 264 -6.17 3.05 -35.14
C ARG A 264 -7.43 2.23 -35.43
N GLY A 265 -8.29 1.99 -34.43
CA GLY A 265 -9.46 1.12 -34.56
C GLY A 265 -9.10 -0.37 -34.68
N THR A 266 -7.89 -0.78 -34.30
CA THR A 266 -7.50 -2.19 -34.34
C THR A 266 -8.19 -2.94 -33.21
N ARG A 267 -8.88 -4.04 -33.55
CA ARG A 267 -9.50 -4.94 -32.57
C ARG A 267 -8.43 -5.70 -31.78
N ILE A 268 -8.51 -5.63 -30.45
CA ILE A 268 -7.59 -6.30 -29.53
C ILE A 268 -8.39 -7.29 -28.69
N VAL A 269 -7.91 -8.53 -28.62
CA VAL A 269 -8.51 -9.59 -27.79
C VAL A 269 -7.41 -10.20 -26.95
N LEU A 270 -7.64 -10.32 -25.63
CA LEU A 270 -6.71 -10.96 -24.71
C LEU A 270 -7.34 -12.22 -24.11
N ARG A 271 -6.50 -13.20 -23.82
CA ARG A 271 -6.75 -14.27 -22.85
C ARG A 271 -6.01 -13.94 -21.56
N LEU A 272 -6.75 -13.75 -20.47
CA LEU A 272 -6.22 -13.53 -19.11
C LEU A 272 -6.46 -14.78 -18.25
N THR A 273 -5.45 -15.23 -17.54
CA THR A 273 -5.57 -16.29 -16.53
C THR A 273 -4.91 -15.82 -15.24
N MET A 274 -5.63 -15.94 -14.13
CA MET A 274 -5.12 -15.62 -12.79
C MET A 274 -5.61 -16.66 -11.79
N GLY A 275 -4.69 -17.33 -11.10
CA GLY A 275 -4.98 -18.30 -10.04
C GLY A 275 -5.13 -17.70 -8.64
N ALA A 276 -5.34 -16.38 -8.56
CA ALA A 276 -5.35 -15.66 -7.30
C ALA A 276 -6.51 -16.10 -6.39
N GLN A 277 -6.21 -16.28 -5.10
CA GLN A 277 -7.18 -16.72 -4.11
C GLN A 277 -6.93 -16.04 -2.75
N THR A 278 -8.02 -15.72 -2.07
CA THR A 278 -7.99 -15.28 -0.68
C THR A 278 -8.31 -16.47 0.20
N LEU A 279 -7.41 -16.77 1.12
CA LEU A 279 -7.54 -17.81 2.13
C LEU A 279 -8.01 -17.19 3.45
N PRO A 280 -8.45 -18.00 4.44
CA PRO A 280 -8.70 -17.50 5.77
C PRO A 280 -7.49 -16.77 6.35
N ASP A 281 -7.74 -15.76 7.18
CA ASP A 281 -6.71 -15.00 7.86
C ASP A 281 -5.71 -15.92 8.58
N ALA A 282 -4.43 -15.62 8.39
CA ALA A 282 -3.33 -16.37 8.96
C ALA A 282 -2.92 -15.82 10.33
N ASP A 283 -2.46 -16.70 11.21
CA ASP A 283 -1.72 -16.30 12.41
C ASP A 283 -0.35 -15.75 12.03
N SER A 284 0.06 -14.70 12.71
CA SER A 284 1.39 -14.08 12.55
C SER A 284 1.76 -13.33 13.83
N PHE A 285 2.88 -12.62 13.80
CA PHE A 285 3.40 -11.94 14.98
C PHE A 285 4.00 -10.57 14.65
N ASN A 286 3.76 -9.60 15.52
CA ASN A 286 4.68 -8.47 15.64
C ASN A 286 5.91 -8.93 16.43
N THR A 287 7.08 -8.40 16.08
CA THR A 287 8.31 -8.58 16.86
C THR A 287 8.62 -7.29 17.59
N VAL A 288 8.66 -7.37 18.92
CA VAL A 288 8.89 -6.22 19.80
C VAL A 288 10.21 -6.42 20.53
N ALA A 289 10.97 -5.35 20.66
CA ALA A 289 12.19 -5.25 21.44
C ALA A 289 12.29 -3.84 22.03
N GLU A 290 12.94 -3.72 23.17
CA GLU A 290 13.01 -2.49 23.95
C GLU A 290 14.46 -2.08 24.24
N ILE A 291 14.63 -0.79 24.45
CA ILE A 291 15.80 -0.18 25.12
C ILE A 291 15.20 0.60 26.27
N THR A 292 15.33 0.10 27.50
CA THR A 292 14.61 0.68 28.63
C THR A 292 15.25 1.99 29.07
N GLY A 293 14.45 3.06 29.17
CA GLY A 293 14.90 4.36 29.63
C GLY A 293 15.29 4.32 31.12
N SER A 294 16.32 5.08 31.50
CA SER A 294 16.83 5.08 32.88
C SER A 294 16.09 6.04 33.82
N GLU A 295 15.66 7.21 33.31
CA GLU A 295 15.04 8.26 34.14
C GLU A 295 13.51 8.21 34.13
N HIS A 296 12.92 7.94 32.96
CA HIS A 296 11.46 7.88 32.75
C HIS A 296 11.08 6.61 31.97
N PRO A 297 11.23 5.41 32.56
CA PRO A 297 10.95 4.13 31.88
C PRO A 297 9.49 3.97 31.43
N GLU A 298 8.56 4.71 32.02
CA GLU A 298 7.15 4.75 31.63
C GLU A 298 6.88 5.50 30.32
N GLN A 299 7.82 6.36 29.89
CA GLN A 299 7.68 7.13 28.66
C GLN A 299 8.18 6.32 27.46
N GLN A 300 7.32 6.13 26.48
CA GLN A 300 7.61 5.30 25.32
C GLN A 300 7.82 6.13 24.06
N THR A 301 8.88 5.80 23.31
CA THR A 301 9.06 6.22 21.92
C THR A 301 9.12 4.97 21.06
N THR A 302 8.28 4.89 20.02
CA THR A 302 8.25 3.70 19.16
C THR A 302 8.86 3.97 17.79
N VAL A 303 9.75 3.09 17.35
CA VAL A 303 10.23 3.01 15.96
C VAL A 303 9.64 1.73 15.35
N ARG A 304 8.92 1.85 14.23
CA ARG A 304 8.12 0.74 13.65
C ARG A 304 8.50 0.44 12.20
N PRO A 305 9.59 -0.29 11.93
CA PRO A 305 9.86 -0.82 10.60
C PRO A 305 8.89 -1.98 10.27
N ILE A 306 8.52 -2.12 9.00
CA ILE A 306 7.63 -3.19 8.55
C ILE A 306 8.49 -4.37 8.07
N ILE A 307 8.32 -5.54 8.70
CA ILE A 307 9.01 -6.78 8.30
C ILE A 307 8.41 -7.33 7.00
N SER A 308 7.07 -7.36 6.88
CA SER A 308 6.42 -7.84 5.67
C SER A 308 6.73 -6.94 4.46
N LYS A 309 6.86 -7.55 3.28
CA LYS A 309 6.99 -6.80 2.04
C LYS A 309 5.67 -6.91 1.30
N ARG A 310 4.90 -5.81 1.30
CA ARG A 310 3.78 -5.67 0.36
C ARG A 310 4.37 -5.63 -1.03
N SER A 311 3.97 -6.58 -1.87
CA SER A 311 4.53 -6.85 -3.19
C SER A 311 4.76 -5.56 -3.97
N GLN A 312 5.99 -5.27 -4.38
CA GLN A 312 6.28 -4.05 -5.15
C GLN A 312 7.09 -4.23 -6.43
N LEU A 313 7.66 -5.41 -6.69
CA LEU A 313 8.11 -5.80 -8.04
C LEU A 313 8.13 -7.33 -8.11
N GLY A 314 7.73 -7.88 -9.25
CA GLY A 314 7.92 -9.28 -9.59
C GLY A 314 8.41 -9.34 -11.03
N THR A 315 9.45 -10.11 -11.30
CA THR A 315 9.76 -10.52 -12.67
C THR A 315 8.76 -11.60 -13.04
N ALA A 316 8.06 -11.45 -14.17
CA ALA A 316 7.34 -12.57 -14.76
C ALA A 316 8.34 -13.71 -14.96
N LYS A 317 8.06 -14.89 -14.41
CA LYS A 317 8.83 -16.10 -14.70
C LYS A 317 8.32 -16.72 -15.98
#